data_AF-A0A2A5DH51-F1
#
_entry.id   AF-A0A2A5DH51-F1
#
_cell.length_a   1.000
_cell.length_b   1.000
_cell.length_c   1.000
_cell.angle_alpha   90.00
_cell.angle_beta   90.00
_cell.angle_gamma   90.00
#
_symmetry.space_group_name_H-M   'P 1'
#
loop_
_entity.id
_entity.type
_entity.pdbx_description
1 polymer ?
#
loop_
_entity_poly.entity_id
_entity_poly.type
_entity_poly.pdbx_seq_one_letter_code
_entity_poly.pdbx_strand_id
1 'polypeptide(L)'
;MVKKLLNPIVVCVFILMLVCIGHLMYGRCQTSKYHYMCQAHWMPRYLPKGMIKYIPEYWEIDKYFLNYTGTWRSWYEDGEERGVYNFKKGYWVGKSKEWYLDGRLHSIIDCNQLNKTTKFEQWYKNGNKSFIKIYRAGKYISKVHWNKDGSLNMKEYYDTKGNSQKRELFEKGKLVGTEVVE
;
A
#
# COMPACT_ATOMS: atom_id res chain seq x y z
N MET A 1 -44.20 42.36 10.51
CA MET A 1 -42.91 41.88 11.04
C MET A 1 -42.15 41.19 9.91
N VAL A 2 -41.29 41.93 9.19
CA VAL A 2 -40.54 41.37 8.05
C VAL A 2 -39.40 40.53 8.62
N LYS A 3 -39.48 39.19 8.46
CA LYS A 3 -38.33 38.32 8.78
C LYS A 3 -37.18 38.77 7.89
N LYS A 4 -36.05 39.18 8.49
CA LYS A 4 -34.81 39.39 7.73
C LYS A 4 -34.44 38.05 7.09
N LEU A 5 -34.76 37.88 5.82
CA LEU A 5 -34.30 36.74 5.04
C LEU A 5 -32.79 36.82 4.95
N LEU A 6 -32.13 35.68 5.18
CA LEU A 6 -30.70 35.56 4.93
C LEU A 6 -30.43 35.91 3.46
N ASN A 7 -29.36 36.66 3.20
CA ASN A 7 -29.00 37.06 1.84
C ASN A 7 -28.89 35.79 0.96
N PRO A 8 -29.66 35.68 -0.14
CA PRO A 8 -29.67 34.49 -0.99
C PRO A 8 -28.28 34.08 -1.48
N ILE A 9 -27.39 35.04 -1.74
CA ILE A 9 -26.01 34.77 -2.16
C ILE A 9 -25.24 34.07 -1.03
N VAL A 10 -25.40 34.53 0.22
CA VAL A 10 -24.76 33.93 1.39
C VAL A 10 -25.25 32.50 1.59
N VAL A 11 -26.55 32.25 1.41
CA VAL A 11 -27.13 30.90 1.48
C VAL A 11 -26.55 29.99 0.39
N CYS A 12 -26.49 30.47 -0.85
CA CYS A 12 -25.92 29.70 -1.96
C CYS A 12 -24.45 29.34 -1.73
N VAL A 13 -23.63 30.30 -1.27
CA VAL A 13 -22.22 30.05 -0.94
C VAL A 13 -22.10 29.00 0.17
N PHE A 14 -22.94 29.06 1.20
CA PHE A 14 -22.93 28.09 2.28
C PHE A 14 -23.30 26.68 1.80
N ILE A 15 -24.35 26.56 0.97
CA ILE A 15 -24.75 25.28 0.37
C ILE A 15 -23.62 24.70 -0.49
N LEU A 16 -22.98 25.52 -1.33
CA LEU A 16 -21.86 25.09 -2.16
C LEU A 16 -20.70 24.57 -1.29
N MET A 17 -20.36 25.26 -0.19
CA MET A 17 -19.34 24.78 0.73
C MET A 17 -19.69 23.41 1.33
N LEU A 18 -20.93 23.21 1.76
CA LEU A 18 -21.38 21.92 2.29
C LEU A 18 -21.29 20.80 1.25
N VAL A 19 -21.65 21.07 0.00
CA VAL A 19 -21.53 20.10 -1.10
C VAL A 19 -20.05 19.76 -1.37
N CYS A 20 -19.17 20.76 -1.40
CA CYS A 20 -17.73 20.54 -1.57
C CYS A 20 -17.14 19.70 -0.43
N ILE A 21 -17.52 19.98 0.82
CA ILE A 21 -17.09 19.21 2.00
C ILE A 21 -17.62 17.78 1.92
N GLY A 22 -18.90 17.60 1.60
CA GLY A 22 -19.50 16.28 1.42
C GLY A 22 -18.81 15.47 0.31
N HIS A 23 -18.48 16.10 -0.81
CA HIS A 23 -17.73 15.47 -1.90
C HIS A 23 -16.30 15.08 -1.46
N LEU A 24 -15.61 15.95 -0.72
CA LEU A 24 -14.29 15.66 -0.17
C LEU A 24 -14.31 14.44 0.76
N MET A 25 -15.32 14.38 1.64
CA MET A 25 -15.48 13.36 2.67
C MET A 25 -15.99 12.01 2.13
N TYR A 26 -16.88 12.03 1.14
CA TYR A 26 -17.62 10.83 0.72
C TYR A 26 -17.48 10.48 -0.75
N GLY A 27 -16.86 11.35 -1.55
CA GLY A 27 -16.47 11.06 -2.93
C GLY A 27 -15.36 10.01 -3.02
N ARG A 28 -14.94 9.65 -4.23
CA ARG A 28 -13.87 8.66 -4.44
C ARG A 28 -12.55 9.21 -3.86
N CYS A 29 -11.92 8.49 -2.94
CA CYS A 29 -10.64 8.90 -2.35
C CYS A 29 -9.53 9.12 -3.40
N GLN A 30 -9.64 8.47 -4.56
CA GLN A 30 -8.72 8.58 -5.68
C GLN A 30 -9.00 9.78 -6.62
N THR A 31 -9.99 10.63 -6.32
CA THR A 31 -10.28 11.84 -7.14
C THR A 31 -9.16 12.87 -7.05
N SER A 32 -8.58 13.08 -5.86
CA SER A 32 -7.41 13.92 -5.67
C SER A 32 -6.65 13.52 -4.40
N LYS A 33 -5.40 13.99 -4.26
CA LYS A 33 -4.63 13.76 -3.02
C LYS A 33 -5.38 14.21 -1.76
N TYR A 34 -6.13 15.32 -1.85
CA TYR A 34 -6.88 15.85 -0.71
C TYR A 34 -8.09 14.98 -0.34
N HIS A 35 -8.74 14.32 -1.30
CA HIS A 35 -9.79 13.35 -0.98
C HIS A 35 -9.20 12.18 -0.20
N TYR A 36 -8.06 11.65 -0.64
CA TYR A 36 -7.37 10.59 0.08
C TYR A 36 -6.96 11.04 1.48
N MET A 37 -6.26 12.17 1.60
CA MET A 37 -5.78 12.67 2.90
C MET A 37 -6.93 12.98 3.86
N CYS A 38 -8.02 13.58 3.36
CA CYS A 38 -9.21 13.84 4.16
C CYS A 38 -9.80 12.54 4.71
N GLN A 39 -10.02 11.55 3.85
CA GLN A 39 -10.69 10.32 4.24
C GLN A 39 -9.79 9.37 5.06
N ALA A 40 -8.48 9.34 4.78
CA ALA A 40 -7.53 8.43 5.41
C ALA A 40 -6.91 8.98 6.70
N HIS A 41 -6.73 10.31 6.82
CA HIS A 41 -5.99 10.92 7.94
C HIS A 41 -6.84 11.89 8.76
N TRP A 42 -7.59 12.79 8.12
CA TRP A 42 -8.30 13.86 8.85
C TRP A 42 -9.65 13.41 9.42
N MET A 43 -10.51 12.77 8.62
CA MET A 43 -11.80 12.27 9.09
C MET A 43 -11.65 11.30 10.27
N PRO A 44 -10.71 10.34 10.26
CA PRO A 44 -10.51 9.45 11.40
C PRO A 44 -10.09 10.15 12.69
N ARG A 45 -9.37 11.27 12.59
CA ARG A 45 -8.89 12.03 13.75
C ARG A 45 -9.96 12.97 14.32
N TYR A 46 -10.78 13.57 13.47
CA TYR A 46 -11.64 14.69 13.87
C TYR A 46 -13.14 14.40 13.85
N LEU A 47 -13.60 13.33 13.19
CA LEU A 47 -15.03 13.01 13.08
C LEU A 47 -15.46 11.84 13.97
N PRO A 48 -16.73 11.81 14.41
CA PRO A 48 -17.29 10.66 15.09
C PRO A 48 -17.18 9.38 14.25
N LYS A 49 -16.95 8.23 14.90
CA LYS A 49 -16.82 6.92 14.24
C LYS A 49 -17.97 6.60 13.28
N GLY A 50 -19.20 7.00 13.61
CA GLY A 50 -20.37 6.79 12.76
C GLY A 50 -20.37 7.59 11.44
N MET A 51 -19.54 8.63 11.33
CA MET A 51 -19.41 9.45 10.12
C MET A 51 -18.26 9.00 9.21
N ILE A 52 -17.43 8.06 9.67
CA ILE A 52 -16.27 7.58 8.94
C ILE A 52 -16.72 6.40 8.07
N LYS A 53 -16.71 6.60 6.76
CA LYS A 53 -16.68 5.48 5.82
C LYS A 53 -15.32 4.82 6.02
N TYR A 54 -15.29 3.63 6.63
CA TYR A 54 -14.05 2.91 6.94
C TYR A 54 -13.08 3.03 5.75
N ILE A 55 -11.84 3.45 5.98
CA ILE A 55 -10.69 3.18 5.12
C ILE A 55 -9.71 2.54 6.08
N PRO A 56 -9.73 1.20 6.20
CA PRO A 56 -8.92 0.54 7.19
C PRO A 56 -7.44 0.69 6.90
N GLU A 57 -6.68 0.58 7.98
CA GLU A 57 -5.24 0.40 7.97
C GLU A 57 -4.82 -0.75 7.03
N TYR A 58 -3.52 -0.77 6.74
CA TYR A 58 -2.81 -1.49 5.68
C TYR A 58 -3.19 -2.94 5.38
N TRP A 59 -3.91 -3.61 6.26
CA TRP A 59 -4.19 -5.04 6.22
C TRP A 59 -5.58 -5.40 5.68
N GLU A 60 -6.46 -4.43 5.43
CA GLU A 60 -7.79 -4.68 4.83
C GLU A 60 -8.01 -3.91 3.50
N ILE A 61 -6.93 -3.39 2.90
CA ILE A 61 -7.00 -2.64 1.62
C ILE A 61 -7.47 -3.56 0.47
N ASP A 62 -7.34 -4.88 0.59
CA ASP A 62 -7.80 -5.87 -0.39
C ASP A 62 -9.28 -5.69 -0.76
N LYS A 63 -10.11 -5.21 0.18
CA LYS A 63 -11.53 -4.91 -0.08
C LYS A 63 -11.74 -3.67 -0.97
N TYR A 64 -10.82 -2.70 -0.93
CA TYR A 64 -10.86 -1.48 -1.76
C TYR A 64 -10.31 -1.71 -3.15
N PHE A 65 -9.36 -2.64 -3.26
CA PHE A 65 -8.86 -3.08 -4.55
C PHE A 65 -9.78 -4.09 -5.21
N LEU A 66 -10.74 -4.69 -4.50
CA LEU A 66 -11.69 -5.61 -5.08
C LEU A 66 -12.37 -4.98 -6.31
N ASN A 67 -12.10 -5.54 -7.49
CA ASN A 67 -12.51 -5.04 -8.81
C ASN A 67 -11.88 -3.71 -9.29
N TYR A 68 -10.98 -3.08 -8.54
CA TYR A 68 -10.30 -1.86 -8.97
C TYR A 68 -9.42 -2.13 -10.21
N THR A 69 -9.50 -1.25 -11.19
CA THR A 69 -8.64 -1.25 -12.37
C THR A 69 -8.06 0.14 -12.57
N GLY A 70 -6.74 0.20 -12.66
CA GLY A 70 -5.98 1.44 -12.84
C GLY A 70 -4.87 1.60 -11.82
N THR A 71 -4.34 2.81 -11.76
CA THR A 71 -3.34 3.20 -10.77
C THR A 71 -4.03 3.72 -9.51
N TRP A 72 -3.66 3.18 -8.36
CA TRP A 72 -4.01 3.70 -7.05
C TRP A 72 -2.81 4.45 -6.48
N ARG A 73 -3.08 5.60 -5.88
CA ARG A 73 -2.08 6.41 -5.19
C ARG A 73 -2.46 6.55 -3.72
N SER A 74 -1.45 6.52 -2.86
CA SER A 74 -1.57 6.81 -1.43
C SER A 74 -0.62 7.95 -1.07
N TRP A 75 -1.01 8.72 -0.05
CA TRP A 75 -0.26 9.89 0.40
C TRP A 75 -0.07 9.86 1.91
N TYR A 76 1.06 10.41 2.35
CA TYR A 76 1.29 10.75 3.74
C TYR A 76 0.45 11.96 4.18
N GLU A 77 0.39 12.21 5.49
CA GLU A 77 -0.40 13.32 6.05
C GLU A 77 0.14 14.70 5.64
N ASP A 78 1.43 14.79 5.32
CA ASP A 78 2.08 15.99 4.75
C ASP A 78 1.80 16.18 3.24
N GLY A 79 1.20 15.18 2.59
CA GLY A 79 0.85 15.19 1.18
C GLY A 79 1.93 14.64 0.25
N GLU A 80 3.05 14.14 0.80
CA GLU A 80 4.06 13.41 0.03
C GLU A 80 3.52 12.06 -0.46
N GLU A 81 3.97 11.62 -1.63
CA GLU A 81 3.51 10.36 -2.23
C GLU A 81 4.07 9.16 -1.46
N ARG A 82 3.15 8.39 -0.88
CA ARG A 82 3.49 7.19 -0.11
C ARG A 82 3.62 5.97 -0.98
N GLY A 83 2.75 5.83 -1.99
CA GLY A 83 2.73 4.63 -2.82
C GLY A 83 1.94 4.80 -4.10
N VAL A 84 2.38 4.07 -5.12
CA VAL A 84 1.74 3.96 -6.42
C VAL A 84 1.61 2.49 -6.75
N TYR A 85 0.37 2.06 -6.94
CA TYR A 85 0.00 0.66 -7.06
C TYR A 85 -0.85 0.45 -8.31
N ASN A 86 -0.51 -0.55 -9.11
CA ASN A 86 -1.20 -0.82 -10.37
C ASN A 86 -2.00 -2.10 -10.26
N PHE A 87 -3.31 -2.00 -10.55
CA PHE A 87 -4.24 -3.12 -10.46
C PHE A 87 -5.06 -3.31 -11.74
N LYS A 88 -5.44 -4.56 -11.99
CA LYS A 88 -6.45 -4.96 -12.98
C LYS A 88 -7.42 -5.92 -12.31
N LYS A 89 -8.69 -5.49 -12.16
CA LYS A 89 -9.74 -6.22 -11.44
C LYS A 89 -9.30 -6.69 -10.04
N GLY A 90 -8.58 -5.84 -9.33
CA GLY A 90 -8.06 -6.09 -7.99
C GLY A 90 -6.79 -6.93 -7.89
N TYR A 91 -6.24 -7.40 -9.01
CA TYR A 91 -4.96 -8.09 -9.03
C TYR A 91 -3.83 -7.13 -9.38
N TRP A 92 -2.68 -7.25 -8.72
CA TRP A 92 -1.46 -6.52 -9.04
C TRP A 92 -1.03 -6.72 -10.49
N VAL A 93 -0.67 -5.65 -11.17
CA VAL A 93 -0.17 -5.67 -12.55
C VAL A 93 1.01 -4.73 -12.74
N GLY A 94 2.00 -5.14 -13.54
CA GLY A 94 3.17 -4.31 -13.81
C GLY A 94 3.94 -3.95 -12.54
N LYS A 95 4.52 -2.76 -12.51
CA LYS A 95 5.36 -2.28 -11.42
C LYS A 95 4.58 -1.36 -10.47
N SER A 96 4.70 -1.61 -9.18
CA SER A 96 4.17 -0.78 -8.10
C SER A 96 5.30 -0.44 -7.13
N LYS A 97 5.22 0.71 -6.48
CA LYS A 97 6.26 1.23 -5.59
C LYS A 97 5.64 1.83 -4.33
N GLU A 98 6.39 1.75 -3.24
CA GLU A 98 6.11 2.45 -2.00
C GLU A 98 7.38 3.11 -1.49
N TRP A 99 7.22 4.26 -0.85
CA TRP A 99 8.30 5.04 -0.27
C TRP A 99 8.11 5.17 1.23
N TYR A 100 9.20 5.48 1.93
CA TYR A 100 9.20 5.98 3.28
C TYR A 100 8.83 7.48 3.29
N LEU A 101 8.49 8.01 4.47
CA LEU A 101 8.17 9.43 4.66
C LEU A 101 9.34 10.37 4.25
N ASP A 102 10.58 9.89 4.34
CA ASP A 102 11.77 10.63 3.90
C ASP A 102 12.03 10.53 2.39
N GLY A 103 11.07 9.99 1.62
CA GLY A 103 11.15 9.83 0.17
C GLY A 103 12.02 8.66 -0.31
N ARG A 104 12.66 7.90 0.60
CA ARG A 104 13.46 6.73 0.21
C ARG A 104 12.56 5.57 -0.21
N LEU A 105 13.00 4.78 -1.17
CA LEU A 105 12.26 3.61 -1.64
C LEU A 105 12.08 2.60 -0.49
N HIS A 106 10.83 2.25 -0.20
CA HIS A 106 10.47 1.26 0.80
C HIS A 106 10.28 -0.11 0.17
N SER A 107 9.47 -0.21 -0.90
CA SER A 107 9.17 -1.48 -1.55
C SER A 107 8.87 -1.34 -3.03
N ILE A 108 9.05 -2.44 -3.77
CA ILE A 108 8.69 -2.59 -5.17
C ILE A 108 7.96 -3.91 -5.34
N ILE A 109 6.86 -3.88 -6.08
CA ILE A 109 6.16 -5.08 -6.57
C ILE A 109 6.25 -5.07 -8.09
N ASP A 110 6.79 -6.13 -8.68
CA ASP A 110 6.88 -6.29 -10.13
C ASP A 110 6.16 -7.58 -10.54
N CYS A 111 5.02 -7.41 -11.22
CA CYS A 111 4.17 -8.49 -11.70
C CYS A 111 4.35 -8.68 -13.20
N ASN A 112 5.04 -9.75 -13.58
CA ASN A 112 5.18 -10.18 -14.96
C ASN A 112 4.03 -11.13 -15.33
N GLN A 113 3.14 -10.66 -16.18
CA GLN A 113 1.96 -11.43 -16.60
C GLN A 113 2.29 -12.59 -17.55
N LEU A 114 3.37 -12.49 -18.34
CA LEU A 114 3.74 -13.51 -19.33
C LEU A 114 4.14 -14.82 -18.65
N ASN A 115 4.92 -14.74 -17.57
CA ASN A 115 5.38 -15.90 -16.81
C ASN A 115 4.68 -16.05 -15.45
N LYS A 116 3.61 -15.27 -15.21
CA LYS A 116 2.83 -15.23 -13.96
C LYS A 116 3.71 -15.12 -12.71
N THR A 117 4.82 -14.39 -12.80
CA THR A 117 5.77 -14.23 -11.69
C THR A 117 5.59 -12.87 -11.06
N THR A 118 5.50 -12.84 -9.73
CA THR A 118 5.50 -11.61 -8.94
C THR A 118 6.76 -11.57 -8.09
N LYS A 119 7.53 -10.51 -8.24
CA LYS A 119 8.69 -10.21 -7.41
C LYS A 119 8.34 -9.07 -6.47
N PHE A 120 8.49 -9.30 -5.18
CA PHE A 120 8.32 -8.26 -4.15
C PHE A 120 9.66 -8.01 -3.49
N GLU A 121 10.11 -6.78 -3.50
CA GLU A 121 11.38 -6.34 -2.89
C GLU A 121 11.07 -5.28 -1.83
N GLN A 122 11.76 -5.35 -0.70
CA GLN A 122 11.68 -4.35 0.37
C GLN A 122 13.09 -3.95 0.82
N TRP A 123 13.23 -2.69 1.17
CA TRP A 123 14.47 -2.10 1.67
C TRP A 123 14.27 -1.60 3.10
N TYR A 124 15.37 -1.56 3.86
CA TYR A 124 15.46 -0.83 5.11
C TYR A 124 15.64 0.67 4.82
N LYS A 125 15.37 1.53 5.82
CA LYS A 125 15.57 2.98 5.71
C LYS A 125 17.01 3.41 5.34
N ASN A 126 18.01 2.57 5.62
CA ASN A 126 19.39 2.86 5.25
C ASN A 126 19.71 2.51 3.77
N GLY A 127 18.74 2.02 3.00
CA GLY A 127 18.91 1.69 1.59
C GLY A 127 19.36 0.25 1.32
N ASN A 128 19.69 -0.52 2.35
CA ASN A 128 19.99 -1.95 2.19
C ASN A 128 18.71 -2.74 1.93
N LYS A 129 18.80 -3.81 1.14
CA LYS A 129 17.67 -4.74 0.98
C LYS A 129 17.33 -5.35 2.34
N SER A 130 16.05 -5.51 2.60
CA SER A 130 15.51 -6.24 3.75
C SER A 130 15.11 -7.65 3.33
N PHE A 131 14.31 -7.73 2.25
CA PHE A 131 14.01 -9.02 1.64
C PHE A 131 13.59 -8.93 0.19
N ILE A 132 13.63 -10.08 -0.47
CA ILE A 132 13.06 -10.34 -1.78
C ILE A 132 12.18 -11.59 -1.65
N LYS A 133 10.98 -11.52 -2.20
CA LYS A 133 10.00 -12.60 -2.29
C LYS A 133 9.68 -12.86 -3.76
N ILE A 134 9.69 -14.12 -4.15
CA ILE A 134 9.28 -14.54 -5.49
C ILE A 134 8.05 -15.43 -5.38
N TYR A 135 7.02 -15.06 -6.14
CA TYR A 135 5.81 -15.84 -6.33
C TYR A 135 5.69 -16.26 -7.79
N ARG A 136 5.21 -17.47 -8.06
CA ARG A 136 4.86 -17.95 -9.40
C ARG A 136 3.44 -18.50 -9.38
N ALA A 137 2.59 -17.97 -10.24
CA ALA A 137 1.16 -18.29 -10.29
C ALA A 137 0.48 -18.20 -8.91
N GLY A 138 0.83 -17.17 -8.13
CA GLY A 138 0.31 -16.94 -6.77
C GLY A 138 0.96 -17.78 -5.68
N LYS A 139 1.79 -18.77 -6.03
CA LYS A 139 2.47 -19.63 -5.06
C LYS A 139 3.83 -19.09 -4.67
N TYR A 140 4.16 -19.19 -3.40
CA TYR A 140 5.42 -18.71 -2.87
C TYR A 140 6.54 -19.67 -3.26
N ILE A 141 7.62 -19.15 -3.87
CA ILE A 141 8.71 -19.97 -4.40
C ILE A 141 9.99 -19.77 -3.60
N SER A 142 10.31 -18.52 -3.29
CA SER A 142 11.51 -18.23 -2.52
C SER A 142 11.44 -16.92 -1.78
N LYS A 143 12.27 -16.85 -0.74
CA LYS A 143 12.50 -15.67 0.06
C LYS A 143 13.98 -15.51 0.31
N VAL A 144 14.49 -14.30 0.18
CA VAL A 144 15.84 -13.97 0.59
C VAL A 144 15.74 -12.84 1.60
N HIS A 145 16.46 -12.97 2.70
CA HIS A 145 16.52 -12.02 3.80
C HIS A 145 17.93 -11.51 4.01
N TRP A 146 18.03 -10.22 4.28
CA TRP A 146 19.26 -9.54 4.65
C TRP A 146 19.08 -8.88 6.00
N ASN A 147 20.19 -8.71 6.72
CA ASN A 147 20.27 -7.91 7.92
C ASN A 147 20.31 -6.41 7.57
N LYS A 148 20.10 -5.55 8.57
CA LYS A 148 20.19 -4.08 8.39
C LYS A 148 21.54 -3.63 7.86
N ASP A 149 22.63 -4.30 8.23
CA ASP A 149 23.98 -3.99 7.74
C ASP A 149 24.22 -4.40 6.27
N GLY A 150 23.25 -5.05 5.63
CA GLY A 150 23.32 -5.54 4.26
C GLY A 150 23.90 -6.94 4.12
N SER A 151 24.31 -7.58 5.21
CA SER A 151 24.76 -8.97 5.17
C SER A 151 23.60 -9.91 4.86
N LEU A 152 23.86 -10.90 4.00
CA LEU A 152 22.89 -11.95 3.72
C LEU A 152 22.65 -12.75 5.01
N ASN A 153 21.38 -12.91 5.38
CA ASN A 153 20.98 -13.60 6.60
C ASN A 153 20.43 -14.99 6.29
N MET A 154 19.49 -15.09 5.34
CA MET A 154 18.77 -16.34 5.11
C MET A 154 18.19 -16.43 3.69
N LYS A 155 18.10 -17.65 3.17
CA LYS A 155 17.28 -17.98 2.00
C LYS A 155 16.30 -19.10 2.35
N GLU A 156 15.07 -18.96 1.92
CA GLU A 156 14.01 -19.97 2.08
C GLU A 156 13.49 -20.36 0.69
N TYR A 157 13.26 -21.67 0.52
CA TYR A 157 12.81 -22.29 -0.72
C TYR A 157 11.57 -23.13 -0.45
N TYR A 158 10.61 -23.03 -1.37
CA TYR A 158 9.30 -23.65 -1.24
C TYR A 158 8.99 -24.48 -2.50
N ASP A 159 8.23 -25.55 -2.31
CA ASP A 159 7.78 -26.41 -3.39
C ASP A 159 6.67 -25.73 -4.22
N THR A 160 6.23 -26.41 -5.27
CA THR A 160 5.13 -25.94 -6.13
C THR A 160 3.76 -25.98 -5.44
N LYS A 161 3.65 -26.46 -4.21
CA LYS A 161 2.45 -26.44 -3.36
C LYS A 161 2.52 -25.32 -2.30
N GLY A 162 3.68 -24.69 -2.11
CA GLY A 162 3.93 -23.66 -1.12
C GLY A 162 4.49 -24.19 0.22
N ASN A 163 4.85 -25.48 0.29
CA ASN A 163 5.46 -26.07 1.47
C ASN A 163 6.94 -25.72 1.52
N SER A 164 7.46 -25.44 2.72
CA SER A 164 8.89 -25.23 2.94
C SER A 164 9.68 -26.47 2.55
N GLN A 165 10.70 -26.34 1.70
CA GLN A 165 11.61 -27.43 1.34
C GLN A 165 12.95 -27.30 2.05
N LYS A 166 13.49 -26.08 2.03
CA LYS A 166 14.86 -25.84 2.48
C LYS A 166 15.02 -24.42 2.95
N ARG A 167 15.84 -24.25 3.98
CA ARG A 167 16.34 -22.97 4.47
C ARG A 167 17.85 -23.00 4.56
N GLU A 168 18.49 -21.94 4.10
CA GLU A 168 19.93 -21.71 4.19
C GLU A 168 20.19 -20.52 5.11
N LEU A 169 21.05 -20.68 6.11
CA LEU A 169 21.43 -19.66 7.08
C LEU A 169 22.84 -19.14 6.80
N PHE A 170 23.03 -17.82 6.90
CA PHE A 170 24.28 -17.17 6.57
C PHE A 170 24.76 -16.26 7.71
N GLU A 171 26.07 -16.31 7.99
CA GLU A 171 26.76 -15.38 8.89
C GLU A 171 28.00 -14.82 8.20
N LYS A 172 28.17 -13.49 8.25
CA LYS A 172 29.31 -12.78 7.61
C LYS A 172 29.51 -13.21 6.14
N GLY A 173 28.41 -13.47 5.43
CA GLY A 173 28.40 -13.87 4.02
C GLY A 173 28.72 -15.35 3.75
N LYS A 174 28.97 -16.17 4.77
CA LYS A 174 29.24 -17.61 4.63
C LYS A 174 28.01 -18.42 5.04
N LEU A 175 27.75 -19.52 4.32
CA LEU A 175 26.73 -20.49 4.69
C LEU A 175 27.14 -21.18 5.99
N VAL A 176 26.30 -21.08 7.03
CA VAL A 176 26.55 -21.69 8.34
C VAL A 176 25.63 -22.86 8.65
N GLY A 177 24.47 -22.94 7.98
CA GLY A 177 23.49 -23.99 8.22
C GLY A 177 22.59 -24.22 7.03
N THR A 178 22.16 -25.46 6.86
CA THR A 178 21.10 -25.84 5.92
C THR A 178 20.10 -26.73 6.66
N GLU A 179 18.86 -26.28 6.70
CA GLU A 179 17.73 -27.03 7.24
C GLU A 179 16.90 -27.52 6.04
N VAL A 180 16.74 -28.83 5.92
CA VAL A 180 15.86 -29.44 4.91
C VAL A 180 14.65 -29.99 5.65
N VAL A 181 13.46 -29.68 5.15
CA VAL A 181 12.22 -30.24 5.67
C VAL A 181 12.00 -31.57 4.95
N GLU A 182 12.06 -32.68 5.69
CA GLU A 182 11.73 -34.02 5.19
C GLU A 182 10.24 -34.17 4.86
#